data_AF-R9TNX7-F1
#
_entry.id   AF-R9TNX7-F1
#
_cell.length_a   1.000
_cell.length_b   1.000
_cell.length_c   1.000
_cell.angle_alpha   90.00
_cell.angle_beta   90.00
_cell.angle_gamma   90.00
#
_symmetry.space_group_name_H-M   'P 1'
#
loop_
_entity.id
_entity.type
_entity.pdbx_description
1 polymer ?
#
loop_
_entity_poly.entity_id
_entity_poly.type
_entity_poly.pdbx_seq_one_letter_code
_entity_poly.pdbx_strand_id
1 'polypeptide(L)'
;LDLLPETIPPPELDDMTLWQIVINILSEPPKRKKRKDINTIDDAVKLLQECKKIMVLTGAGVSVSCGIPDFRSRDGIYARLAVDFPDLPDPQAMFDIEYFRKDPRPFFKFAKEIYPGQFQPSLCHKFIALMDKEGKLLRNYTQNIDTLEQVAGIQRIIQCHGSFATASCLICKYRVDCEVVRGDIFNQVVPRCPRCPPDEPLAIMKPDIVFFGENLPEQFHRAMKYDKNEVDLLIVIGSSLKVRPVALIPK
;
A
#
# COMPACT_ATOMS: atom_id res chain seq x y z
N LEU A 1 -7.10 10.65 23.97
CA LEU A 1 -7.04 9.17 23.98
C LEU A 1 -8.35 8.51 23.49
N ASP A 2 -9.50 9.18 23.49
CA ASP A 2 -10.79 8.54 23.09
C ASP A 2 -11.04 8.39 21.58
N LEU A 3 -10.32 9.13 20.73
CA LEU A 3 -10.57 9.14 19.27
C LEU A 3 -9.93 7.94 18.53
N LEU A 4 -8.91 7.32 19.10
CA LEU A 4 -8.21 6.13 18.57
C LEU A 4 -7.96 5.12 19.71
N PRO A 5 -9.01 4.46 20.24
CA PRO A 5 -8.90 3.64 21.45
C PRO A 5 -8.04 2.37 21.26
N GLU A 6 -7.87 1.92 20.02
CA GLU A 6 -7.08 0.72 19.68
C GLU A 6 -5.68 1.04 19.12
N THR A 7 -5.24 2.30 19.14
CA THR A 7 -3.97 2.70 18.51
C THR A 7 -3.23 3.71 19.36
N ILE A 8 -1.98 3.39 19.70
CA ILE A 8 -1.09 4.29 20.44
C ILE A 8 -0.23 5.02 19.39
N PRO A 9 -0.23 6.37 19.37
CA PRO A 9 0.64 7.12 18.48
C PRO A 9 2.11 6.90 18.87
N PRO A 10 3.04 6.86 17.89
CA PRO A 10 4.47 6.73 18.19
C PRO A 10 4.98 7.87 19.09
N PRO A 11 5.87 7.59 20.05
CA PRO A 11 6.31 8.57 21.05
C PRO A 11 7.14 9.73 20.48
N GLU A 12 7.68 9.58 19.28
CA GLU A 12 8.48 10.57 18.56
C GLU A 12 7.67 11.70 17.89
N LEU A 13 6.33 11.61 17.88
CA LEU A 13 5.48 12.65 17.30
C LEU A 13 5.36 13.87 18.25
N ASP A 14 5.59 15.07 17.72
CA ASP A 14 5.40 16.31 18.49
C ASP A 14 3.91 16.65 18.72
N ASP A 15 3.65 17.49 19.73
CA ASP A 15 2.30 17.88 20.12
C ASP A 15 1.51 18.55 18.98
N MET A 16 2.18 19.30 18.10
CA MET A 16 1.54 19.95 16.97
C MET A 16 1.05 18.94 15.93
N THR A 17 1.85 17.91 15.67
CA THR A 17 1.52 16.79 14.79
C THR A 17 0.37 15.98 15.39
N LEU A 18 0.38 15.74 16.70
CA LEU A 18 -0.74 15.10 17.41
C LEU A 18 -2.04 15.93 17.28
N TRP A 19 -1.99 17.25 17.47
CA TRP A 19 -3.14 18.12 17.26
C TRP A 19 -3.66 18.08 15.82
N GLN A 20 -2.77 18.07 14.83
CA GLN A 20 -3.15 17.93 13.43
C GLN A 20 -3.86 16.60 13.16
N ILE A 21 -3.38 15.50 13.76
CA ILE A 21 -4.04 14.19 13.68
C ILE A 21 -5.45 14.25 14.30
N VAL A 22 -5.62 14.88 15.46
CA VAL A 22 -6.92 15.06 16.12
C VAL A 22 -7.88 15.86 15.22
N ILE A 23 -7.44 17.00 14.69
CA ILE A 23 -8.25 17.82 13.77
C ILE A 23 -8.65 17.01 12.53
N ASN A 24 -7.72 16.24 11.97
CA ASN A 24 -8.00 15.39 10.82
C ASN A 24 -9.04 14.31 11.13
N ILE A 25 -9.04 13.73 12.33
CA ILE A 25 -10.05 12.75 12.77
C ILE A 25 -11.42 13.41 12.92
N LEU A 26 -11.48 14.58 13.56
CA LEU A 26 -12.72 15.31 13.80
C LEU A 26 -13.34 15.87 12.51
N SER A 27 -12.50 16.15 11.51
CA SER A 27 -12.91 16.67 10.20
C SER A 27 -13.27 15.56 9.19
N GLU A 28 -13.33 14.30 9.63
CA GLU A 28 -13.66 13.18 8.74
C GLU A 28 -15.08 13.29 8.17
N PRO A 29 -15.27 12.92 6.90
CA PRO A 29 -16.60 12.86 6.32
C PRO A 29 -17.49 11.86 7.08
N PRO A 30 -18.80 12.15 7.20
CA PRO A 30 -19.74 11.26 7.87
C PRO A 30 -19.80 9.91 7.15
N LYS A 31 -19.99 8.82 7.90
CA LYS A 31 -20.12 7.49 7.28
C LYS A 31 -21.32 7.44 6.34
N ARG A 32 -21.11 6.94 5.12
CA ARG A 32 -22.18 6.64 4.15
C ARG A 32 -23.19 5.65 4.73
N LYS A 33 -24.48 5.99 4.65
CA LYS A 33 -25.59 5.08 5.01
C LYS A 33 -25.82 4.05 3.91
N LYS A 34 -26.14 2.80 4.30
CA LYS A 34 -26.50 1.74 3.35
C LYS A 34 -27.72 2.14 2.51
N ARG A 35 -27.61 2.01 1.18
CA ARG A 35 -28.74 2.08 0.25
C ARG A 35 -29.65 0.86 0.46
N LYS A 36 -30.94 1.10 0.69
CA LYS A 36 -31.91 0.03 1.01
C LYS A 36 -32.39 -0.73 -0.24
N ASP A 37 -32.17 -0.17 -1.41
CA ASP A 37 -32.63 -0.66 -2.70
C ASP A 37 -31.63 -1.61 -3.41
N ILE A 38 -30.45 -1.82 -2.84
CA ILE A 38 -29.40 -2.73 -3.37
C ILE A 38 -28.98 -3.68 -2.26
N ASN A 39 -29.23 -4.99 -2.42
CA ASN A 39 -29.00 -5.97 -1.36
C ASN A 39 -28.49 -7.34 -1.83
N THR A 40 -28.88 -7.79 -3.01
CA THR A 40 -28.63 -9.17 -3.46
C THR A 40 -27.36 -9.27 -4.31
N ILE A 41 -26.92 -10.50 -4.55
CA ILE A 41 -25.86 -10.75 -5.53
C ILE A 41 -26.31 -10.39 -6.94
N ASP A 42 -27.59 -10.58 -7.27
CA ASP A 42 -28.15 -10.21 -8.57
C ASP A 42 -28.11 -8.68 -8.77
N ASP A 43 -28.38 -7.89 -7.72
CA ASP A 43 -28.20 -6.44 -7.76
C ASP A 43 -26.73 -6.08 -8.03
N ALA A 44 -25.79 -6.78 -7.40
CA ALA A 44 -24.36 -6.54 -7.61
C ALA A 44 -23.92 -6.88 -9.05
N VAL A 45 -24.39 -8.01 -9.60
CA VAL A 45 -24.14 -8.39 -11.00
C VAL A 45 -24.74 -7.37 -11.95
N LYS A 46 -25.97 -6.91 -11.68
CA LYS A 46 -26.63 -5.86 -12.47
C LYS A 46 -25.82 -4.57 -12.47
N LEU A 47 -25.35 -4.11 -11.30
CA LEU A 47 -24.48 -2.94 -11.19
C LEU A 47 -23.17 -3.11 -11.97
N LEU A 48 -22.53 -4.27 -11.86
CA LEU A 48 -21.32 -4.59 -12.63
C LEU A 48 -21.56 -4.55 -14.15
N GLN A 49 -22.76 -4.94 -14.60
CA GLN A 49 -23.14 -4.91 -16.02
C GLN A 49 -23.46 -3.49 -16.51
N GLU A 50 -24.17 -2.68 -15.72
CA GLU A 50 -24.68 -1.36 -16.12
C GLU A 50 -23.67 -0.21 -15.92
N CYS A 51 -22.86 -0.26 -14.85
CA CYS A 51 -21.90 0.79 -14.52
C CYS A 51 -20.70 0.84 -15.48
N LYS A 52 -20.17 2.05 -15.69
CA LYS A 52 -19.10 2.33 -16.67
C LYS A 52 -17.88 3.00 -16.07
N LYS A 53 -17.97 3.52 -14.85
CA LYS A 53 -16.91 4.24 -14.15
C LYS A 53 -16.68 3.61 -12.78
N ILE A 54 -16.26 2.36 -12.81
CA ILE A 54 -16.11 1.52 -11.61
C ILE A 54 -14.79 1.82 -10.94
N MET A 55 -14.83 2.15 -9.64
CA MET A 55 -13.66 2.24 -8.80
C MET A 55 -13.50 0.94 -8.01
N VAL A 56 -12.32 0.35 -8.07
CA VAL A 56 -11.98 -0.84 -7.30
C VAL A 56 -10.92 -0.46 -6.25
N LEU A 57 -11.12 -0.88 -5.01
CA LEU A 57 -10.17 -0.71 -3.91
C LEU A 57 -9.71 -2.09 -3.46
N THR A 58 -8.42 -2.37 -3.64
CA THR A 58 -7.80 -3.66 -3.31
C THR A 58 -6.85 -3.56 -2.12
N GLY A 59 -6.75 -4.65 -1.36
CA GLY A 59 -5.73 -4.85 -0.32
C GLY A 59 -5.19 -6.26 -0.34
N ALA A 60 -4.42 -6.62 0.68
CA ALA A 60 -3.62 -7.86 0.71
C ALA A 60 -4.40 -9.15 0.37
N GLY A 61 -5.71 -9.18 0.67
CA GLY A 61 -6.58 -10.32 0.38
C GLY A 61 -6.63 -10.72 -1.09
N VAL A 62 -6.39 -9.82 -2.05
CA VAL A 62 -6.35 -10.19 -3.48
C VAL A 62 -5.10 -10.97 -3.87
N SER A 63 -4.05 -10.92 -3.05
CA SER A 63 -2.75 -11.54 -3.29
C SER A 63 -2.47 -12.79 -2.43
N VAL A 64 -3.32 -13.10 -1.45
CA VAL A 64 -3.17 -14.29 -0.59
C VAL A 64 -3.10 -15.59 -1.42
N SER A 65 -3.98 -15.72 -2.42
CA SER A 65 -3.97 -16.87 -3.33
C SER A 65 -2.78 -16.92 -4.28
N CYS A 66 -2.00 -15.85 -4.39
CA CYS A 66 -0.78 -15.79 -5.19
C CYS A 66 0.44 -16.38 -4.45
N GLY A 67 0.31 -16.73 -3.17
CA GLY A 67 1.42 -17.18 -2.32
C GLY A 67 2.09 -16.06 -1.53
N ILE A 68 1.56 -14.83 -1.59
CA ILE A 68 2.02 -13.70 -0.77
C ILE A 68 1.19 -13.72 0.52
N PRO A 69 1.80 -14.02 1.68
CA PRO A 69 1.08 -13.99 2.96
C PRO A 69 0.58 -12.57 3.20
N ASP A 70 -0.57 -12.44 3.85
CA ASP A 70 -0.95 -11.13 4.35
C ASP A 70 0.01 -10.72 5.50
N PHE A 71 -0.02 -9.43 5.82
CA PHE A 71 0.80 -8.93 6.91
C PHE A 71 0.29 -9.39 8.27
N ARG A 72 -1.04 -9.49 8.44
CA ARG A 72 -1.70 -9.47 9.75
C ARG A 72 -2.28 -10.79 10.23
N SER A 73 -2.38 -11.83 9.39
CA SER A 73 -2.91 -13.12 9.84
C SER A 73 -1.94 -13.83 10.78
N ARG A 74 -2.43 -14.87 11.45
CA ARG A 74 -1.69 -15.69 12.42
C ARG A 74 -0.34 -16.21 11.88
N ASP A 75 -0.30 -16.61 10.60
CA ASP A 75 0.90 -17.10 9.91
C ASP A 75 1.49 -16.06 8.94
N GLY A 76 1.06 -14.81 9.09
CA GLY A 76 1.47 -13.67 8.28
C GLY A 76 2.92 -13.27 8.53
N ILE A 77 3.38 -12.31 7.73
CA ILE A 77 4.76 -11.82 7.74
C ILE A 77 5.19 -11.35 9.15
N TYR A 78 4.27 -10.71 9.85
CA TYR A 78 4.47 -10.15 11.18
C TYR A 78 4.83 -11.17 12.25
N ALA A 79 4.23 -12.38 12.19
CA ALA A 79 4.51 -13.44 13.16
C ALA A 79 5.92 -14.03 12.98
N ARG A 80 6.45 -14.04 11.75
CA ARG A 80 7.79 -14.56 11.43
C ARG A 80 8.89 -13.57 11.77
N LEU A 81 8.67 -12.28 11.45
CA LEU A 81 9.65 -11.23 11.71
C LEU A 81 9.95 -11.06 13.19
N ALA A 82 8.97 -11.24 14.08
CA ALA A 82 9.17 -11.17 15.52
C ALA A 82 10.17 -12.22 16.05
N VAL A 83 10.33 -13.35 15.35
CA VAL A 83 11.32 -14.39 15.70
C VAL A 83 12.71 -14.00 15.24
N ASP A 84 12.82 -13.45 14.04
CA ASP A 84 14.09 -13.10 13.40
C ASP A 84 14.68 -11.77 13.87
N PHE A 85 13.82 -10.85 14.33
CA PHE A 85 14.17 -9.51 14.76
C PHE A 85 13.45 -9.19 16.08
N PRO A 86 13.99 -9.64 17.23
CA PRO A 86 13.37 -9.42 18.53
C PRO A 86 13.34 -7.94 18.94
N ASP A 87 14.19 -7.10 18.33
CA ASP A 87 14.24 -5.66 18.55
C ASP A 87 13.16 -4.88 17.79
N LEU A 88 12.34 -5.55 16.97
CA LEU A 88 11.20 -4.91 16.30
C LEU A 88 10.09 -4.69 17.36
N PRO A 89 9.75 -3.43 17.71
CA PRO A 89 8.77 -3.16 18.77
C PRO A 89 7.37 -3.63 18.39
N ASP A 90 7.02 -3.49 17.11
CA ASP A 90 5.86 -4.10 16.50
C ASP A 90 6.10 -4.30 15.00
N PRO A 91 5.33 -5.18 14.34
CA PRO A 91 5.57 -5.52 12.95
C PRO A 91 5.37 -4.38 11.93
N GLN A 92 4.62 -3.34 12.29
CA GLN A 92 4.45 -2.15 11.45
C GLN A 92 5.74 -1.32 11.39
N ALA A 93 6.63 -1.44 12.39
CA ALA A 93 7.91 -0.76 12.45
C ALA A 93 8.84 -1.11 11.27
N MET A 94 8.64 -2.25 10.61
CA MET A 94 9.37 -2.58 9.37
C MET A 94 9.12 -1.56 8.24
N PHE A 95 7.95 -0.93 8.24
CA PHE A 95 7.57 0.13 7.33
C PHE A 95 7.59 1.50 8.02
N ASP A 96 8.28 1.66 9.15
CA ASP A 96 8.49 2.97 9.77
C ASP A 96 9.76 3.62 9.23
N ILE A 97 9.67 4.88 8.79
CA ILE A 97 10.80 5.57 8.16
C ILE A 97 11.95 5.84 9.15
N GLU A 98 11.65 6.11 10.42
CA GLU A 98 12.66 6.36 11.44
C GLU A 98 13.33 5.05 11.85
N TYR A 99 12.56 3.96 11.98
CA TYR A 99 13.14 2.62 12.19
C TYR A 99 14.03 2.23 11.01
N PHE A 100 13.61 2.46 9.77
CA PHE A 100 14.39 2.13 8.58
C PHE A 100 15.72 2.88 8.50
N ARG A 101 15.76 4.15 8.93
CA ARG A 101 17.00 4.93 9.02
C ARG A 101 17.94 4.38 10.09
N LYS A 102 17.39 3.82 11.17
CA LYS A 102 18.17 3.20 12.25
C LYS A 102 18.69 1.82 11.85
N ASP A 103 17.83 0.97 11.31
CA ASP A 103 18.16 -0.37 10.83
C ASP A 103 17.27 -0.80 9.65
N PRO A 104 17.78 -0.78 8.42
CA PRO A 104 17.01 -1.20 7.24
C PRO A 104 17.02 -2.71 7.01
N ARG A 105 17.80 -3.48 7.77
CA ARG A 105 18.00 -4.92 7.53
C ARG A 105 16.71 -5.74 7.62
N PRO A 106 15.79 -5.50 8.57
CA PRO A 106 14.53 -6.24 8.63
C PRO A 106 13.69 -6.07 7.37
N PHE A 107 13.59 -4.83 6.88
CA PHE A 107 12.88 -4.55 5.64
C PHE A 107 13.51 -5.28 4.45
N PHE A 108 14.83 -5.25 4.29
CA PHE A 108 15.47 -5.91 3.14
C PHE A 108 15.46 -7.44 3.21
N LYS A 109 15.49 -8.02 4.43
CA LYS A 109 15.27 -9.46 4.61
C LYS A 109 13.88 -9.85 4.10
N PHE A 110 12.87 -9.05 4.46
CA PHE A 110 11.51 -9.23 4.00
C PHE A 110 11.30 -8.94 2.50
N ALA A 111 11.94 -7.89 1.97
CA ALA A 111 11.78 -7.45 0.58
C ALA A 111 12.07 -8.56 -0.43
N LYS A 112 13.02 -9.44 -0.11
CA LYS A 112 13.35 -10.62 -0.93
C LYS A 112 12.17 -11.60 -1.10
N GLU A 113 11.33 -11.75 -0.08
CA GLU A 113 10.21 -12.70 -0.07
C GLU A 113 9.03 -12.23 -0.94
N ILE A 114 8.86 -10.93 -1.09
CA ILE A 114 7.75 -10.34 -1.86
C ILE A 114 8.22 -9.61 -3.12
N TYR A 115 9.46 -9.86 -3.53
CA TYR A 115 10.07 -9.15 -4.64
C TYR A 115 9.35 -9.47 -5.96
N PRO A 116 9.09 -8.47 -6.82
CA PRO A 116 8.44 -8.70 -8.10
C PRO A 116 9.12 -9.77 -8.96
N GLY A 117 8.29 -10.53 -9.71
CA GLY A 117 8.72 -11.58 -10.62
C GLY A 117 8.71 -13.00 -10.05
N GLN A 118 8.32 -13.19 -8.79
CA GLN A 118 8.20 -14.52 -8.17
C GLN A 118 6.76 -15.06 -8.14
N PHE A 119 5.76 -14.21 -8.40
CA PHE A 119 4.35 -14.53 -8.19
C PHE A 119 3.52 -14.30 -9.45
N GLN A 120 2.39 -15.02 -9.53
CA GLN A 120 1.43 -14.90 -10.63
C GLN A 120 0.15 -14.19 -10.16
N PRO A 121 -0.49 -13.35 -10.99
CA PRO A 121 -1.71 -12.66 -10.59
C PRO A 121 -2.89 -13.62 -10.34
N SER A 122 -3.65 -13.33 -9.27
CA SER A 122 -4.88 -14.07 -8.93
C SER A 122 -6.04 -13.81 -9.90
N LEU A 123 -7.13 -14.56 -9.75
CA LEU A 123 -8.38 -14.30 -10.47
C LEU A 123 -8.94 -12.89 -10.21
N CYS A 124 -8.74 -12.33 -9.01
CA CYS A 124 -9.16 -10.96 -8.72
C CYS A 124 -8.40 -9.94 -9.60
N HIS A 125 -7.09 -10.09 -9.72
CA HIS A 125 -6.29 -9.23 -10.60
C HIS A 125 -6.73 -9.35 -12.06
N LYS A 126 -6.93 -10.59 -12.54
CA LYS A 126 -7.39 -10.84 -13.92
C LYS A 126 -8.79 -10.28 -14.19
N PHE A 127 -9.69 -10.36 -13.20
CA PHE A 127 -11.02 -9.75 -13.28
C PHE A 127 -10.95 -8.22 -13.41
N ILE A 128 -10.10 -7.56 -12.62
CA ILE A 128 -9.91 -6.11 -12.70
C ILE A 128 -9.24 -5.73 -14.04
N ALA A 129 -8.28 -6.51 -14.51
CA ALA A 129 -7.64 -6.30 -15.81
C ALA A 129 -8.63 -6.43 -16.98
N LEU A 130 -9.54 -7.41 -16.91
CA LEU A 130 -10.62 -7.55 -17.89
C LEU A 130 -11.56 -6.33 -17.88
N MET A 131 -11.96 -5.87 -16.70
CA MET A 131 -12.79 -4.68 -16.54
C MET A 131 -12.13 -3.41 -17.10
N ASP A 132 -10.81 -3.28 -16.95
CA ASP A 132 -10.04 -2.18 -17.54
C ASP A 132 -10.00 -2.28 -19.07
N LYS A 133 -9.76 -3.48 -19.61
CA LYS A 133 -9.77 -3.75 -21.05
C LYS A 133 -11.14 -3.46 -21.69
N GLU A 134 -12.22 -3.72 -20.99
CA GLU A 134 -13.59 -3.40 -21.42
C GLU A 134 -13.93 -1.90 -21.25
N GLY A 135 -13.02 -1.10 -20.70
CA GLY A 135 -13.20 0.34 -20.51
C GLY A 135 -14.18 0.72 -19.40
N LYS A 136 -14.50 -0.22 -18.49
CA LYS A 136 -15.43 0.00 -17.36
C LYS A 136 -14.72 0.44 -16.08
N LEU A 137 -13.43 0.15 -15.96
CA LEU A 137 -12.64 0.55 -14.80
C LEU A 137 -12.33 2.05 -14.89
N LEU A 138 -12.80 2.84 -13.91
CA LEU A 138 -12.34 4.21 -13.71
C LEU A 138 -10.94 4.21 -13.10
N ARG A 139 -10.75 3.43 -12.03
CA ARG A 139 -9.47 3.28 -11.33
C ARG A 139 -9.45 2.06 -10.41
N ASN A 140 -8.30 1.41 -10.32
CA ASN A 140 -7.98 0.48 -9.24
C ASN A 140 -7.01 1.13 -8.24
N TYR A 141 -7.51 1.44 -7.04
CA TYR A 141 -6.71 1.91 -5.90
C TYR A 141 -6.24 0.71 -5.08
N THR A 142 -4.97 0.36 -5.21
CA THR A 142 -4.39 -0.76 -4.47
C THR A 142 -3.56 -0.30 -3.28
N GLN A 143 -3.73 -0.98 -2.15
CA GLN A 143 -2.87 -0.85 -0.97
C GLN A 143 -1.67 -1.80 -1.03
N ASN A 144 -1.63 -2.70 -2.01
CA ASN A 144 -0.56 -3.66 -2.18
C ASN A 144 0.68 -2.98 -2.76
N ILE A 145 1.82 -3.58 -2.46
CA ILE A 145 3.16 -3.15 -2.91
C ILE A 145 3.81 -4.20 -3.82
N ASP A 146 3.12 -5.33 -4.04
CA ASP A 146 3.61 -6.53 -4.73
C ASP A 146 3.69 -6.40 -6.26
N THR A 147 3.10 -5.34 -6.83
CA THR A 147 3.07 -5.04 -8.28
C THR A 147 2.33 -6.06 -9.15
N LEU A 148 1.55 -6.98 -8.58
CA LEU A 148 0.80 -7.97 -9.35
C LEU A 148 -0.27 -7.35 -10.26
N GLU A 149 -0.72 -6.13 -9.96
CA GLU A 149 -1.60 -5.36 -10.82
C GLU A 149 -0.94 -5.05 -12.18
N GLN A 150 0.35 -4.72 -12.16
CA GLN A 150 1.12 -4.46 -13.39
C GLN A 150 1.31 -5.75 -14.19
N VAL A 151 1.65 -6.85 -13.51
CA VAL A 151 1.80 -8.18 -14.14
C VAL A 151 0.48 -8.66 -14.75
N ALA A 152 -0.66 -8.33 -14.12
CA ALA A 152 -1.99 -8.64 -14.65
C ALA A 152 -2.38 -7.76 -15.86
N GLY A 153 -1.62 -6.70 -16.16
CA GLY A 153 -1.90 -5.77 -17.24
C GLY A 153 -2.97 -4.73 -16.91
N ILE A 154 -3.21 -4.44 -15.63
CA ILE A 154 -4.12 -3.36 -15.24
C ILE A 154 -3.42 -2.03 -15.50
N GLN A 155 -4.00 -1.18 -16.36
CA GLN A 155 -3.42 0.09 -16.77
C GLN A 155 -3.85 1.23 -15.84
N ARG A 156 -5.13 1.27 -15.46
CA ARG A 156 -5.72 2.32 -14.62
C ARG A 156 -5.48 2.08 -13.13
N ILE A 157 -4.23 1.96 -12.72
CA ILE A 157 -3.85 1.68 -11.32
C ILE A 157 -3.37 2.91 -10.56
N ILE A 158 -3.65 2.95 -9.27
CA ILE A 158 -3.01 3.82 -8.29
C ILE A 158 -2.50 2.93 -7.16
N GLN A 159 -1.19 2.77 -7.08
CA GLN A 159 -0.53 2.10 -5.95
C GLN A 159 -0.41 3.09 -4.81
N CYS A 160 -1.38 3.09 -3.92
CA CYS A 160 -1.52 4.07 -2.85
C CYS A 160 -0.25 4.10 -1.98
N HIS A 161 0.23 2.93 -1.56
CA HIS A 161 1.41 2.83 -0.71
C HIS A 161 2.71 2.65 -1.51
N GLY A 162 2.75 3.10 -2.77
CA GLY A 162 3.92 2.90 -3.63
C GLY A 162 4.14 1.44 -4.01
N SER A 163 5.35 1.08 -4.40
CA SER A 163 5.68 -0.29 -4.84
C SER A 163 7.17 -0.55 -4.93
N PHE A 164 7.54 -1.81 -5.18
CA PHE A 164 8.90 -2.20 -5.53
C PHE A 164 9.36 -1.79 -6.92
N ALA A 165 8.54 -1.16 -7.78
CA ALA A 165 8.89 -0.86 -9.18
C ALA A 165 10.16 0.00 -9.33
N THR A 166 10.44 0.88 -8.38
CA THR A 166 11.63 1.72 -8.36
C THR A 166 12.17 1.87 -6.95
N ALA A 167 13.43 2.28 -6.82
CA ALA A 167 14.05 2.62 -5.54
C ALA A 167 14.76 3.98 -5.62
N SER A 168 14.69 4.75 -4.54
CA SER A 168 15.29 6.08 -4.44
C SER A 168 16.25 6.18 -3.27
N CYS A 169 17.37 6.89 -3.46
CA CYS A 169 18.29 7.22 -2.38
C CYS A 169 17.59 8.11 -1.35
N LEU A 170 17.73 7.80 -0.05
CA LEU A 170 17.16 8.63 1.02
C LEU A 170 17.69 10.07 1.01
N ILE A 171 18.95 10.27 0.62
CA ILE A 171 19.66 11.56 0.64
C ILE A 171 19.45 12.34 -0.65
N CYS A 172 20.06 11.88 -1.76
CA CYS A 172 20.10 12.65 -3.01
C CYS A 172 18.87 12.42 -3.92
N LYS A 173 17.93 11.57 -3.51
CA LYS A 173 16.73 11.18 -4.29
C LYS A 173 17.04 10.61 -5.67
N TYR A 174 18.26 10.15 -5.91
CA TYR A 174 18.60 9.42 -7.13
C TYR A 174 17.74 8.16 -7.23
N ARG A 175 17.01 8.03 -8.32
CA ARG A 175 16.02 6.98 -8.56
C ARG A 175 16.54 5.97 -9.58
N VAL A 176 16.32 4.70 -9.29
CA VAL A 176 16.68 3.56 -10.14
C VAL A 176 15.50 2.60 -10.29
N ASP A 177 15.54 1.79 -11.35
CA ASP A 177 14.62 0.67 -11.54
C ASP A 177 14.86 -0.43 -10.49
N CYS A 178 13.83 -1.22 -10.19
CA CYS A 178 13.92 -2.33 -9.24
C CYS A 178 15.04 -3.31 -9.60
N GLU A 179 15.22 -3.61 -10.89
CA GLU A 179 16.20 -4.58 -11.35
C GLU A 179 17.64 -4.18 -10.99
N VAL A 180 17.92 -2.89 -10.80
CA VAL A 180 19.23 -2.38 -10.37
C VAL A 180 19.57 -2.79 -8.93
N VAL A 181 18.58 -2.78 -8.03
CA VAL A 181 18.78 -3.12 -6.60
C VAL A 181 18.49 -4.60 -6.30
N ARG A 182 17.96 -5.34 -7.28
CA ARG A 182 17.56 -6.75 -7.15
C ARG A 182 18.71 -7.64 -6.65
N GLY A 183 19.89 -7.51 -7.24
CA GLY A 183 21.06 -8.34 -6.89
C GLY A 183 21.43 -8.21 -5.42
N ASP A 184 21.54 -6.97 -4.92
CA ASP A 184 21.87 -6.68 -3.53
C ASP A 184 20.81 -7.26 -2.58
N ILE A 185 19.53 -7.02 -2.86
CA ILE A 185 18.40 -7.50 -2.05
C ILE A 185 18.39 -9.04 -1.96
N PHE A 186 18.60 -9.73 -3.07
CA PHE A 186 18.59 -11.20 -3.09
C PHE A 186 19.80 -11.81 -2.36
N ASN A 187 20.93 -11.10 -2.37
CA ASN A 187 22.15 -11.44 -1.63
C ASN A 187 22.13 -10.96 -0.17
N GLN A 188 21.01 -10.39 0.30
CA GLN A 188 20.85 -9.84 1.66
C GLN A 188 21.87 -8.74 1.98
N VAL A 189 22.29 -7.99 0.96
CA VAL A 189 23.11 -6.80 1.08
C VAL A 189 22.20 -5.57 0.99
N VAL A 190 22.40 -4.59 1.88
CA VAL A 190 21.64 -3.33 1.83
C VAL A 190 22.10 -2.53 0.61
N PRO A 191 21.23 -2.26 -0.37
CA PRO A 191 21.61 -1.54 -1.58
C PRO A 191 21.96 -0.09 -1.26
N ARG A 192 23.16 0.34 -1.64
CA ARG A 192 23.66 1.70 -1.36
C ARG A 192 23.63 2.58 -2.59
N CYS A 193 23.53 3.89 -2.37
CA CYS A 193 23.48 4.86 -3.45
C CYS A 193 24.87 4.99 -4.13
N PRO A 194 24.96 4.82 -5.46
CA PRO A 194 26.23 4.93 -6.17
C PRO A 194 26.70 6.39 -6.37
N ARG A 195 25.88 7.38 -6.00
CA ARG A 195 26.17 8.82 -6.20
C ARG A 195 26.56 9.56 -4.93
N CYS A 196 26.18 9.04 -3.77
CA CYS A 196 26.50 9.65 -2.49
C CYS A 196 27.91 9.21 -2.04
N PRO A 197 28.56 9.99 -1.16
CA PRO A 197 29.80 9.58 -0.52
C PRO A 197 29.67 8.22 0.18
N PRO A 198 30.67 7.31 0.08
CA PRO A 198 30.59 5.97 0.68
C PRO A 198 30.45 5.97 2.21
N ASP A 199 30.93 7.04 2.85
CA ASP A 199 30.89 7.28 4.29
C ASP A 199 29.53 7.78 4.78
N GLU A 200 28.62 8.21 3.89
CA GLU A 200 27.26 8.62 4.25
C GLU A 200 26.39 7.39 4.61
N PRO A 201 26.11 7.11 5.90
CA PRO A 201 25.45 5.87 6.31
C PRO A 201 24.01 5.77 5.79
N LEU A 202 23.32 6.89 5.59
CA LEU A 202 21.94 6.94 5.12
C LEU A 202 21.82 6.95 3.59
N ALA A 203 22.94 6.82 2.86
CA ALA A 203 22.96 6.65 1.41
C ALA A 203 22.46 5.24 0.99
N ILE A 204 21.21 4.94 1.33
CA ILE A 204 20.53 3.66 1.11
C ILE A 204 19.50 3.85 -0.01
N MET A 205 19.42 2.88 -0.92
CA MET A 205 18.41 2.83 -1.97
C MET A 205 17.13 2.18 -1.41
N LYS A 206 16.19 3.00 -0.95
CA LYS A 206 14.91 2.55 -0.41
C LYS A 206 13.92 2.34 -1.57
N PRO A 207 13.26 1.17 -1.70
CA PRO A 207 12.13 1.02 -2.62
C PRO A 207 11.08 2.11 -2.41
N ASP A 208 10.46 2.60 -3.49
CA ASP A 208 9.48 3.69 -3.47
C ASP A 208 8.11 3.22 -2.95
N ILE A 209 8.13 2.65 -1.73
CA ILE A 209 7.01 2.23 -0.91
C ILE A 209 6.81 3.29 0.17
N VAL A 210 5.58 3.69 0.39
CA VAL A 210 5.23 4.70 1.39
C VAL A 210 5.32 4.06 2.77
N PHE A 211 6.25 4.55 3.58
CA PHE A 211 6.41 4.14 4.97
C PHE A 211 5.50 4.97 5.88
N PHE A 212 5.23 4.48 7.08
CA PHE A 212 4.64 5.27 8.14
C PHE A 212 5.54 6.49 8.42
N GLY A 213 4.90 7.65 8.58
CA GLY A 213 5.57 8.96 8.62
C GLY A 213 5.80 9.61 7.25
N GLU A 214 5.63 8.89 6.13
CA GLU A 214 5.74 9.45 4.78
C GLU A 214 4.37 9.86 4.21
N ASN A 215 4.39 10.86 3.33
CA ASN A 215 3.21 11.26 2.57
C ASN A 215 2.90 10.23 1.48
N LEU A 216 1.61 10.03 1.19
CA LEU A 216 1.20 9.30 0.00
C LEU A 216 1.71 10.00 -1.28
N PRO A 217 1.84 9.25 -2.39
CA PRO A 217 2.24 9.82 -3.66
C PRO A 217 1.22 10.87 -4.13
N GLU A 218 1.67 12.01 -4.64
CA GLU A 218 0.78 13.11 -5.09
C GLU A 218 -0.27 12.65 -6.12
N GLN A 219 0.09 11.65 -6.94
CA GLN A 219 -0.82 11.02 -7.91
C GLN A 219 -2.10 10.48 -7.26
N PHE A 220 -2.02 9.98 -6.02
CA PHE A 220 -3.19 9.50 -5.27
C PHE A 220 -4.18 10.64 -5.05
N HIS A 221 -3.71 11.78 -4.55
CA HIS A 221 -4.55 12.94 -4.27
C HIS A 221 -5.15 13.54 -5.54
N ARG A 222 -4.36 13.63 -6.62
CA ARG A 222 -4.83 14.12 -7.92
C ARG A 222 -5.91 13.20 -8.51
N ALA A 223 -5.68 11.89 -8.51
CA ALA A 223 -6.64 10.91 -9.02
C ALA A 223 -7.94 10.96 -8.20
N MET A 224 -7.86 10.94 -6.86
CA MET A 224 -9.03 11.01 -5.98
C MET A 224 -9.84 12.29 -6.17
N LYS A 225 -9.18 13.44 -6.40
CA LYS A 225 -9.87 14.72 -6.64
C LYS A 225 -10.79 14.67 -7.86
N TYR A 226 -10.38 13.96 -8.90
CA TYR A 226 -11.15 13.75 -10.13
C TYR A 226 -12.17 12.61 -9.95
N ASP A 227 -11.68 11.41 -9.57
CA ASP A 227 -12.47 10.18 -9.58
C ASP A 227 -13.68 10.23 -8.63
N LYS A 228 -13.60 10.99 -7.52
CA LYS A 228 -14.68 11.09 -6.53
C LYS A 228 -16.03 11.59 -7.09
N ASN A 229 -15.99 12.39 -8.16
CA ASN A 229 -17.19 12.95 -8.78
C ASN A 229 -17.64 12.16 -10.02
N GLU A 230 -16.83 11.20 -10.46
CA GLU A 230 -17.01 10.46 -11.70
C GLU A 230 -17.45 9.02 -11.45
N VAL A 231 -17.15 8.47 -10.28
CA VAL A 231 -17.44 7.08 -9.92
C VAL A 231 -18.95 6.80 -9.84
N ASP A 232 -19.39 5.71 -10.48
CA ASP A 232 -20.78 5.23 -10.43
C ASP A 232 -20.93 3.92 -9.63
N LEU A 233 -19.83 3.20 -9.40
CA LEU A 233 -19.77 2.00 -8.56
C LEU A 233 -18.42 1.90 -7.84
N LEU A 234 -18.45 1.67 -6.52
CA LEU A 234 -17.25 1.38 -5.71
C LEU A 234 -17.29 -0.08 -5.26
N ILE A 235 -16.21 -0.82 -5.50
CA ILE A 235 -16.03 -2.21 -5.07
C ILE A 235 -14.79 -2.30 -4.18
N VAL A 236 -14.94 -2.86 -2.98
CA VAL A 236 -13.82 -3.13 -2.07
C VAL A 236 -13.55 -4.64 -2.07
N ILE A 237 -12.33 -5.05 -2.41
CA ILE A 237 -11.95 -6.46 -2.52
C ILE A 237 -10.70 -6.72 -1.67
N GLY A 238 -10.78 -7.66 -0.73
CA GLY A 238 -9.61 -8.13 0.01
C GLY A 238 -8.92 -7.07 0.89
N SER A 239 -9.64 -6.03 1.32
CA SER A 239 -9.11 -5.03 2.27
C SER A 239 -9.99 -4.90 3.52
N SER A 240 -9.34 -4.74 4.67
CA SER A 240 -9.99 -4.41 5.95
C SER A 240 -10.17 -2.90 6.16
N LEU A 241 -9.65 -2.06 5.26
CA LEU A 241 -9.74 -0.59 5.32
C LEU A 241 -9.35 0.02 6.67
N LYS A 242 -8.30 -0.51 7.30
CA LYS A 242 -7.79 0.02 8.59
C LYS A 242 -6.75 1.15 8.43
N VAL A 243 -6.13 1.27 7.26
CA VAL A 243 -5.01 2.21 7.03
C VAL A 243 -5.49 3.45 6.28
N ARG A 244 -5.25 4.61 6.89
CA ARG A 244 -5.57 5.92 6.32
C ARG A 244 -4.47 6.40 5.38
N PRO A 245 -4.80 7.28 4.41
CA PRO A 245 -6.12 7.82 4.10
C PRO A 245 -6.95 6.96 3.14
N VAL A 246 -6.45 5.81 2.66
CA VAL A 246 -7.21 4.91 1.76
C VAL A 246 -8.54 4.44 2.39
N ALA A 247 -8.54 4.19 3.71
CA ALA A 247 -9.74 3.87 4.48
C ALA A 247 -10.87 4.93 4.43
N LEU A 248 -10.55 6.16 4.01
CA LEU A 248 -11.52 7.26 3.91
C LEU A 248 -12.22 7.31 2.55
N ILE A 249 -11.75 6.58 1.53
CA ILE A 249 -12.35 6.58 0.19
C ILE A 249 -13.85 6.26 0.19
N PRO A 250 -14.35 5.25 0.95
CA PRO A 250 -15.78 4.92 0.90
C PRO A 250 -16.70 5.87 1.68
N LYS A 251 -16.15 6.86 2.39
CA LYS A 251 -16.92 7.73 3.29
C LYS A 251 -17.61 8.86 2.53
#